data_AF-A0A8J6GPP0-F1
#
_entry.id   AF-A0A8J6GPP0-F1
#
_cell.length_a   1.000
_cell.length_b   1.000
_cell.length_c   1.000
_cell.angle_alpha   90.00
_cell.angle_beta   90.00
_cell.angle_gamma   90.00
#
_symmetry.space_group_name_H-M   'P 1'
#
loop_
_entity.id
_entity.type
_entity.pdbx_description
1 polymer ?
#
loop_
_entity_poly.entity_id
_entity_poly.type
_entity_poly.pdbx_seq_one_letter_code
_entity_poly.pdbx_strand_id
1 'polypeptide(L)'
;METILEQQRHYHEEKERLMDVMAKEMLTKKSTLKDQINSDHRTRAMQDRYMEVSGNLRDKDGLRKEELNAISGPNEFAEFYNRLKQIKEFHRKHPNEICYINMKASEKLDYITYLSIFDQLFDIPKERKNAEYKRYLEMLLEYLQDYTDRVKPLQDQNELFGKIQTDFEKWDNGTFPGWPKKTSSALTHAGDHLDLSAFSSWEELASLGLDRLKSALLALGLKCGGTLEERAQRLFSTKGKSLESLDTSLFAKNPKSKGTKRDTERNKDIAFLEAQIYEYMEILGEQRQLTHENVQRKQARTGEEREEEEEEQISKSESED
;
A
#
# COMPACT_ATOMS: atom_id res chain seq x y z
N MET A 1 -22.59 32.99 -24.65
CA MET A 1 -21.84 31.74 -24.84
C MET A 1 -20.38 32.11 -24.99
N GLU A 2 -19.54 31.73 -24.03
CA GLU A 2 -18.10 31.79 -24.24
C GLU A 2 -17.72 30.67 -25.21
N THR A 3 -17.22 31.06 -26.37
CA THR A 3 -16.71 30.11 -27.38
C THR A 3 -15.63 29.22 -26.75
N ILE A 4 -15.40 28.01 -27.26
CA ILE A 4 -14.31 27.12 -26.81
C ILE A 4 -12.98 27.87 -26.94
N LEU A 5 -12.80 28.74 -27.95
CA LEU A 5 -11.63 29.61 -28.05
C LEU A 5 -11.48 30.58 -26.87
N GLU A 6 -12.58 31.18 -26.42
CA GLU A 6 -12.61 32.06 -25.25
C GLU A 6 -12.34 31.27 -23.96
N GLN A 7 -12.94 30.09 -23.81
CA GLN A 7 -12.70 29.20 -22.67
C GLN A 7 -11.23 28.75 -22.60
N GLN A 8 -10.61 28.43 -23.75
CA GLN A 8 -9.20 28.06 -23.81
C GLN A 8 -8.27 29.24 -23.53
N ARG A 9 -8.60 30.45 -24.02
CA ARG A 9 -7.85 31.67 -23.63
C ARG A 9 -7.94 31.91 -22.13
N HIS A 10 -9.14 31.75 -21.57
CA HIS A 10 -9.38 31.87 -20.14
C HIS A 10 -8.57 30.85 -19.33
N TYR A 11 -8.55 29.58 -19.74
CA TYR A 11 -7.73 28.55 -19.09
C TYR A 11 -6.23 28.83 -19.16
N HIS A 12 -5.72 29.33 -20.30
CA HIS A 12 -4.32 29.74 -20.41
C HIS A 12 -3.99 30.93 -19.49
N GLU A 13 -4.86 31.94 -19.45
CA GLU A 13 -4.71 33.10 -18.59
C GLU A 13 -4.79 32.73 -17.11
N GLU A 14 -5.71 31.84 -16.73
CA GLU A 14 -5.86 31.33 -15.37
C GLU A 14 -4.61 30.57 -14.93
N LYS A 15 -4.02 29.74 -15.80
CA LYS A 15 -2.74 29.06 -15.52
C LYS A 15 -1.60 30.04 -15.27
N GLU A 16 -1.48 31.09 -16.09
CA GLU A 16 -0.43 32.09 -15.94
C GLU A 16 -0.60 32.84 -14.60
N ARG A 17 -1.82 33.27 -14.29
CA ARG A 17 -2.14 33.92 -13.02
C ARG A 17 -1.84 33.03 -11.81
N LEU A 18 -2.17 31.74 -11.88
CA LEU A 18 -1.85 30.79 -10.81
C LEU A 18 -0.33 30.67 -10.62
N MET A 19 0.45 30.59 -11.70
CA MET A 19 1.92 30.55 -11.62
C MET A 19 2.49 31.82 -10.99
N ASP A 20 2.02 33.00 -11.41
CA ASP A 20 2.47 34.28 -10.85
C ASP A 20 2.16 34.41 -9.36
N VAL A 21 0.96 33.99 -8.94
CA VAL A 21 0.55 34.04 -7.52
C VAL A 21 1.38 33.07 -6.69
N MET A 22 1.58 31.83 -7.15
CA MET A 22 2.44 30.85 -6.47
C MET A 22 3.89 31.34 -6.38
N ALA A 23 4.44 31.94 -7.46
CA ALA A 23 5.79 32.49 -7.44
C ALA A 23 5.93 33.65 -6.44
N LYS A 24 4.94 34.54 -6.38
CA LYS A 24 4.89 35.63 -5.39
C LYS A 24 4.78 35.10 -3.97
N GLU A 25 3.96 34.08 -3.76
CA GLU A 25 3.77 33.43 -2.46
C GLU A 25 5.04 32.68 -1.99
N MET A 26 5.82 32.11 -2.91
CA MET A 26 7.13 31.54 -2.57
C MET A 26 8.17 32.61 -2.23
N LEU A 27 8.10 33.79 -2.86
CA LEU A 27 9.02 34.90 -2.61
C LEU A 27 8.77 35.65 -1.30
N THR A 28 7.52 35.69 -0.81
CA THR A 28 7.21 36.31 0.47
C THR A 28 7.86 35.51 1.62
N LYS A 29 8.39 36.23 2.61
CA LYS A 29 8.95 35.63 3.83
C LYS A 29 7.84 35.29 4.80
N LYS A 30 7.90 34.11 5.40
CA LYS A 30 6.95 33.64 6.42
C LYS A 30 7.64 33.73 7.78
N SER A 31 6.96 34.35 8.74
CA SER A 31 7.49 34.61 10.09
C SER A 31 7.28 33.46 11.05
N THR A 32 6.16 32.75 10.91
CA THR A 32 5.76 31.67 11.83
C THR A 32 5.56 30.35 11.07
N LEU A 33 5.57 29.23 11.80
CA LEU A 33 5.25 27.93 11.22
C LEU A 33 3.81 27.86 10.71
N LYS A 34 2.85 28.48 11.41
CA LYS A 34 1.44 28.58 10.99
C LYS A 34 1.33 29.31 9.65
N ASP A 35 2.03 30.44 9.50
CA ASP A 35 2.06 31.19 8.24
C ASP A 35 2.63 30.37 7.08
N GLN A 36 3.70 29.62 7.35
CA GLN A 36 4.33 28.73 6.38
C GLN A 36 3.38 27.62 5.94
N ILE A 37 2.79 26.88 6.89
CA ILE A 37 1.84 25.80 6.59
C ILE A 37 0.62 26.33 5.83
N ASN A 38 0.05 27.46 6.26
CA ASN A 38 -1.07 28.10 5.57
C ASN A 38 -0.71 28.50 4.14
N SER A 39 0.51 28.99 3.93
CA SER A 39 1.02 29.33 2.60
C SER A 39 1.17 28.10 1.70
N ASP A 40 1.66 27.01 2.26
CA ASP A 40 1.86 25.76 1.54
C ASP A 40 0.52 25.11 1.16
N HIS A 41 -0.49 25.16 2.04
CA HIS A 41 -1.86 24.72 1.74
C HIS A 41 -2.53 25.56 0.64
N ARG A 42 -2.37 26.89 0.68
CA ARG A 42 -2.86 27.77 -0.40
C ARG A 42 -2.19 27.43 -1.73
N THR A 43 -0.87 27.23 -1.70
CA THR A 43 -0.09 26.85 -2.88
C THR A 43 -0.54 25.49 -3.42
N ARG A 44 -0.81 24.50 -2.56
CA ARG A 44 -1.36 23.20 -2.96
C ARG A 44 -2.71 23.35 -3.66
N ALA A 45 -3.63 24.13 -3.09
CA ALA A 45 -4.92 24.41 -3.71
C ALA A 45 -4.78 25.08 -5.09
N MET A 46 -3.80 25.97 -5.25
CA MET A 46 -3.47 26.58 -6.54
C MET A 46 -2.89 25.57 -7.53
N GLN A 47 -2.05 24.63 -7.08
CA GLN A 47 -1.51 23.55 -7.91
C GLN A 47 -2.60 22.58 -8.36
N ASP A 48 -3.50 22.18 -7.46
CA ASP A 48 -4.66 21.33 -7.78
C ASP A 48 -5.52 22.01 -8.86
N ARG A 49 -5.79 23.31 -8.70
CA ARG A 49 -6.50 24.11 -9.71
C ARG A 49 -5.72 24.20 -11.03
N TYR A 50 -4.41 24.41 -10.98
CA TYR A 50 -3.56 24.46 -12.17
C TYR A 50 -3.59 23.14 -12.95
N MET A 51 -3.57 22.01 -12.24
CA MET A 51 -3.66 20.66 -12.83
C MET A 51 -5.04 20.41 -13.44
N GLU A 52 -6.12 20.81 -12.78
CA GLU A 52 -7.49 20.75 -13.30
C GLU A 52 -7.62 21.55 -14.62
N VAL A 53 -7.19 22.82 -14.60
CA VAL A 53 -7.22 23.71 -15.76
C VAL A 53 -6.34 23.15 -16.90
N SER A 54 -5.16 22.61 -16.56
CA SER A 54 -4.27 21.97 -17.54
C SER A 54 -4.87 20.71 -18.16
N GLY A 55 -5.66 19.95 -17.39
CA GLY A 55 -6.41 18.79 -17.89
C GLY A 55 -7.48 19.20 -18.91
N ASN A 56 -8.24 20.26 -18.59
CA ASN A 56 -9.32 20.79 -19.44
C ASN A 56 -8.81 21.47 -20.72
N LEU A 57 -7.54 21.90 -20.73
CA LEU A 57 -6.88 22.45 -21.92
C LEU A 57 -6.56 21.39 -22.99
N ARG A 58 -6.53 20.09 -22.63
CA ARG A 58 -6.29 19.01 -23.61
C ARG A 58 -7.54 18.79 -24.45
N ASP A 59 -7.59 19.41 -25.62
CA ASP A 59 -8.62 19.14 -26.61
C ASP A 59 -8.39 17.77 -27.25
N LYS A 60 -9.11 16.79 -26.73
CA LYS A 60 -9.04 15.37 -27.12
C LYS A 60 -9.81 15.05 -28.40
N ASP A 61 -10.82 15.85 -28.74
CA ASP A 61 -11.85 15.43 -29.70
C ASP A 61 -11.90 16.28 -30.98
N GLY A 62 -11.00 17.27 -31.15
CA GLY A 62 -10.98 18.10 -32.36
C GLY A 62 -12.19 19.05 -32.48
N LEU A 63 -12.97 19.18 -31.41
CA LEU A 63 -14.13 20.07 -31.26
C LEU A 63 -13.78 21.53 -31.54
N ARG A 64 -12.50 21.90 -31.39
CA ARG A 64 -11.94 23.19 -31.85
C ARG A 64 -12.25 23.50 -33.32
N LYS A 65 -12.23 22.49 -34.21
CA LYS A 65 -12.52 22.66 -35.63
C LYS A 65 -14.02 22.66 -35.93
N GLU A 66 -14.80 21.95 -35.11
CA GLU A 66 -16.25 21.83 -35.29
C GLU A 66 -16.97 23.08 -34.77
N GLU A 67 -16.55 23.68 -33.65
CA GLU A 67 -17.13 24.93 -33.15
C GLU A 67 -16.86 26.10 -34.10
N LEU A 68 -15.68 26.15 -34.71
CA LEU A 68 -15.39 27.11 -35.78
C LEU A 68 -16.39 27.02 -36.94
N ASN A 69 -16.96 25.84 -37.18
CA ASN A 69 -17.98 25.58 -38.19
C ASN A 69 -19.43 25.72 -37.65
N ALA A 70 -19.64 25.66 -36.33
CA ALA A 70 -20.95 25.59 -35.67
C ALA A 70 -21.44 26.93 -35.08
N ILE A 71 -20.66 28.01 -35.13
CA ILE A 71 -21.11 29.40 -34.82
C ILE A 71 -22.29 29.85 -35.72
N SER A 72 -22.76 29.00 -36.65
CA SER A 72 -23.98 29.14 -37.42
C SER A 72 -25.04 28.07 -37.08
N GLY A 73 -25.51 28.00 -35.83
CA GLY A 73 -26.60 27.08 -35.45
C GLY A 73 -27.44 27.51 -34.23
N PRO A 74 -28.72 27.05 -34.07
CA PRO A 74 -29.75 27.81 -33.36
C PRO A 74 -30.17 27.31 -31.97
N ASN A 75 -29.56 26.29 -31.35
CA ASN A 75 -30.15 25.63 -30.17
C ASN A 75 -29.17 25.30 -29.03
N GLU A 76 -28.72 26.33 -28.31
CA GLU A 76 -27.72 26.21 -27.23
C GLU A 76 -28.33 26.11 -25.81
N PHE A 77 -29.64 26.31 -25.66
CA PHE A 77 -30.28 26.38 -24.34
C PHE A 77 -30.78 25.04 -23.76
N ALA A 78 -30.98 24.00 -24.56
CA ALA A 78 -31.54 22.73 -24.09
C ALA A 78 -30.51 21.81 -23.40
N GLU A 79 -29.23 21.94 -23.74
CA GLU A 79 -28.16 21.10 -23.20
C GLU A 79 -27.74 21.53 -21.78
N PHE A 80 -27.87 22.84 -21.48
CA PHE A 80 -27.55 23.44 -20.19
C PHE A 80 -28.42 22.90 -19.03
N TYR A 81 -29.70 22.63 -19.28
CA TYR A 81 -30.61 22.13 -18.24
C TYR A 81 -30.41 20.65 -17.90
N ASN A 82 -29.80 19.85 -18.77
CA ASN A 82 -29.53 18.43 -18.51
C ASN A 82 -28.30 18.20 -17.62
N ARG A 83 -27.27 19.06 -17.72
CA ARG A 83 -26.07 18.98 -16.86
C ARG A 83 -26.31 19.44 -15.41
N LEU A 84 -27.25 20.36 -15.20
CA LEU A 84 -27.61 20.84 -13.86
C LEU A 84 -28.30 19.78 -12.99
N LYS A 85 -28.91 18.76 -13.61
CA LYS A 85 -29.65 17.69 -12.92
C LYS A 85 -28.74 16.60 -12.33
N GLN A 86 -27.58 16.33 -12.95
CA GLN A 86 -26.62 15.30 -12.50
C GLN A 86 -25.84 15.71 -11.25
N ILE A 87 -25.55 17.00 -11.07
CA ILE A 87 -24.79 17.53 -9.93
C ILE A 87 -25.61 17.45 -8.61
N LYS A 88 -26.94 17.54 -8.70
CA LYS A 88 -27.86 17.41 -7.55
C LYS A 88 -28.04 15.98 -7.02
N GLU A 89 -27.75 14.94 -7.82
CA GLU A 89 -27.89 13.54 -7.41
C GLU A 89 -26.64 12.98 -6.73
N PHE A 90 -25.45 13.55 -7.01
CA PHE A 90 -24.18 13.09 -6.45
C PHE A 90 -24.05 13.36 -4.93
N HIS A 91 -24.63 14.47 -4.44
CA HIS A 91 -24.61 14.84 -3.03
C HIS A 91 -25.62 14.09 -2.13
N ARG A 92 -26.45 13.19 -2.68
CA ARG A 92 -27.48 12.44 -1.92
C ARG A 92 -27.01 11.06 -1.46
N LYS A 93 -25.89 10.52 -1.97
CA LYS A 93 -25.59 9.07 -1.91
C LYS A 93 -24.45 8.60 -0.99
N HIS A 94 -23.78 9.48 -0.26
CA HIS A 94 -22.68 9.08 0.62
C HIS A 94 -22.70 9.77 1.99
N PRO A 95 -23.53 9.31 2.94
CA PRO A 95 -23.30 9.52 4.36
C PRO A 95 -22.87 8.18 4.98
N ASN A 96 -21.65 8.12 5.51
CA ASN A 96 -21.09 7.16 6.49
C ASN A 96 -19.56 7.38 6.48
N GLU A 97 -18.76 7.20 7.53
CA GLU A 97 -18.86 6.57 8.85
C GLU A 97 -17.55 6.98 9.56
N ILE A 98 -17.55 7.22 10.88
CA ILE A 98 -16.31 7.23 11.67
C ILE A 98 -16.51 6.26 12.83
N CYS A 99 -15.69 5.21 12.87
CA CYS A 99 -15.65 4.21 13.93
C CYS A 99 -14.35 4.35 14.73
N TYR A 100 -14.45 4.56 16.04
CA TYR A 100 -13.34 4.45 16.97
C TYR A 100 -13.31 3.03 17.56
N ILE A 101 -12.20 2.31 17.43
CA ILE A 101 -11.99 1.03 18.13
C ILE A 101 -10.89 1.20 19.17
N ASN A 102 -11.29 0.95 20.41
CA ASN A 102 -10.44 0.79 21.58
C ASN A 102 -9.77 -0.60 21.52
N MET A 103 -8.43 -0.65 21.46
CA MET A 103 -7.71 -1.91 21.63
C MET A 103 -7.55 -2.24 23.12
N LYS A 104 -7.90 -3.47 23.49
CA LYS A 104 -7.72 -4.01 24.85
C LYS A 104 -6.83 -5.25 24.79
N ALA A 105 -5.95 -5.36 25.79
CA ALA A 105 -5.02 -6.46 26.08
C ALA A 105 -3.65 -6.40 25.36
N SER A 106 -2.86 -5.39 25.71
CA SER A 106 -1.40 -5.51 25.78
C SER A 106 -0.94 -5.12 27.18
N GLU A 107 0.22 -5.67 27.60
CA GLU A 107 0.88 -5.28 28.85
C GLU A 107 1.05 -3.75 28.88
N LYS A 108 1.02 -3.16 30.08
CA LYS A 108 1.17 -1.70 30.26
C LYS A 108 2.53 -1.25 29.72
N LEU A 109 2.56 -0.85 28.46
CA LEU A 109 3.69 -0.19 27.83
C LEU A 109 3.61 1.28 28.20
N ASP A 110 4.70 1.80 28.78
CA ASP A 110 4.85 3.23 28.98
C ASP A 110 4.89 3.96 27.63
N TYR A 111 4.39 5.18 27.58
CA TYR A 111 4.24 5.92 26.32
C TYR A 111 5.60 6.22 25.66
N ILE A 112 6.64 6.46 26.46
CA ILE A 112 8.02 6.66 25.96
C ILE A 112 8.55 5.36 25.35
N THR A 113 8.28 4.22 26.00
CA THR A 113 8.62 2.90 25.48
C THR A 113 7.89 2.60 24.18
N TYR A 114 6.61 2.99 24.06
CA TYR A 114 5.87 2.89 22.80
C TYR A 114 6.53 3.72 21.70
N LEU A 115 6.86 5.00 21.97
CA LEU A 115 7.52 5.87 21.00
C LEU A 115 8.91 5.39 20.56
N SER A 116 9.56 4.53 21.36
CA SER A 116 10.87 3.95 21.02
C SER A 116 10.78 2.69 20.14
N ILE A 117 9.61 2.06 20.06
CA ILE A 117 9.41 0.76 19.40
C ILE A 117 8.42 0.86 18.22
N PHE A 118 7.61 1.92 18.14
CA PHE A 118 6.53 2.01 17.15
C PHE A 118 7.02 1.99 15.69
N ASP A 119 8.28 2.34 15.44
CA ASP A 119 8.94 2.30 14.14
C ASP A 119 9.68 0.97 13.84
N GLN A 120 9.81 0.11 14.84
CA GLN A 120 10.50 -1.19 14.74
C GLN A 120 9.53 -2.32 14.37
N LEU A 121 8.72 -2.13 13.32
CA LEU A 121 7.75 -3.14 12.88
C LEU A 121 8.42 -4.46 12.42
N PHE A 122 9.72 -4.44 12.13
CA PHE A 122 10.50 -5.59 11.66
C PHE A 122 10.81 -6.58 12.80
N ASP A 123 10.78 -6.14 14.05
CA ASP A 123 11.03 -6.99 15.23
C ASP A 123 9.79 -7.78 15.66
N ILE A 124 8.61 -7.46 15.09
CA ILE A 124 7.36 -8.14 15.41
C ILE A 124 7.36 -9.54 14.77
N PRO A 125 7.26 -10.63 15.58
CA PRO A 125 7.24 -11.99 15.06
C PRO A 125 6.08 -12.21 14.09
N LYS A 126 6.34 -13.00 13.04
CA LYS A 126 5.34 -13.32 12.00
C LYS A 126 4.05 -13.91 12.57
N GLU A 127 4.13 -14.63 13.68
CA GLU A 127 3.01 -15.25 14.38
C GLU A 127 2.04 -14.22 14.96
N ARG A 128 2.52 -13.02 15.29
CA ARG A 128 1.71 -11.89 15.78
C ARG A 128 1.15 -11.02 14.66
N LYS A 129 1.61 -11.18 13.41
CA LYS A 129 1.10 -10.48 12.22
C LYS A 129 -0.22 -11.08 11.73
N ASN A 130 -1.23 -11.02 12.61
CA ASN A 130 -2.58 -11.54 12.38
C ASN A 130 -3.50 -10.45 11.76
N ALA A 131 -4.80 -10.72 11.68
CA ALA A 131 -5.77 -9.77 11.10
C ALA A 131 -5.95 -8.50 11.95
N GLU A 132 -5.78 -8.58 13.27
CA GLU A 132 -5.88 -7.42 14.17
C GLU A 132 -4.68 -6.49 14.00
N TYR A 133 -3.49 -7.08 13.86
CA TYR A 133 -2.28 -6.34 13.51
C TYR A 133 -2.42 -5.63 12.16
N LYS A 134 -2.97 -6.30 11.14
CA LYS A 134 -3.26 -5.66 9.84
C LYS A 134 -4.15 -4.42 10.01
N ARG A 135 -5.23 -4.52 10.78
CA ARG A 135 -6.12 -3.37 11.05
C ARG A 135 -5.42 -2.24 11.78
N TYR A 136 -4.56 -2.57 12.75
CA TYR A 136 -3.76 -1.58 13.44
C TYR A 136 -2.83 -0.83 12.46
N LEU A 137 -2.15 -1.56 11.56
CA LEU A 137 -1.32 -0.94 10.53
C LEU A 137 -2.11 -0.06 9.58
N GLU A 138 -3.31 -0.49 9.16
CA GLU A 138 -4.20 0.32 8.32
C GLU A 138 -4.55 1.64 9.02
N MET A 139 -4.94 1.60 10.30
CA MET A 139 -5.25 2.82 11.07
C MET A 139 -4.03 3.71 11.30
N LEU A 140 -2.87 3.11 11.62
CA LEU A 140 -1.63 3.85 11.82
C LEU A 140 -1.20 4.54 10.52
N LEU A 141 -1.28 3.82 9.40
CA LEU A 141 -0.95 4.36 8.08
C LEU A 141 -1.89 5.51 7.71
N GLU A 142 -3.20 5.35 7.91
CA GLU A 142 -4.19 6.39 7.65
C GLU A 142 -3.88 7.67 8.45
N TYR A 143 -3.55 7.52 9.74
CA TYR A 143 -3.12 8.66 10.57
C TYR A 143 -1.84 9.32 10.07
N LEU A 144 -0.82 8.53 9.72
CA LEU A 144 0.46 9.05 9.23
C LEU A 144 0.31 9.76 7.88
N GLN A 145 -0.55 9.23 7.00
CA GLN A 145 -0.91 9.84 5.73
C GLN A 145 -1.59 11.20 5.93
N ASP A 146 -2.68 11.22 6.71
CA ASP A 146 -3.42 12.45 7.03
C ASP A 146 -2.52 13.49 7.73
N TYR A 147 -1.66 13.05 8.66
CA TYR A 147 -0.69 13.93 9.30
C TYR A 147 0.32 14.50 8.31
N THR A 148 0.92 13.65 7.46
CA THR A 148 1.89 14.07 6.45
C THR A 148 1.29 15.08 5.49
N ASP A 149 0.08 14.85 5.00
CA ASP A 149 -0.61 15.74 4.08
C ASP A 149 -0.92 17.10 4.72
N ARG A 150 -1.17 17.15 6.04
CA ARG A 150 -1.35 18.41 6.77
C ARG A 150 -0.06 19.18 7.00
N VAL A 151 1.03 18.50 7.35
CA VAL A 151 2.31 19.16 7.68
C VAL A 151 3.19 19.43 6.47
N LYS A 152 3.01 18.67 5.38
CA LYS A 152 3.76 18.79 4.13
C LYS A 152 2.80 18.72 2.92
N PRO A 153 1.89 19.68 2.75
CA PRO A 153 0.89 19.67 1.69
C PRO A 153 1.48 19.70 0.26
N LEU A 154 2.70 20.20 0.10
CA LEU A 154 3.42 20.26 -1.17
C LEU A 154 4.27 19.01 -1.48
N GLN A 155 4.16 17.96 -0.68
CA GLN A 155 4.86 16.70 -0.93
C GLN A 155 4.32 16.03 -2.21
N ASP A 156 5.21 15.62 -3.12
CA ASP A 156 4.80 14.88 -4.32
C ASP A 156 4.44 13.43 -3.96
N GLN A 157 3.15 13.14 -4.04
CA GLN A 157 2.59 11.82 -3.76
C GLN A 157 3.00 10.77 -4.81
N ASN A 158 3.29 11.17 -6.05
CA ASN A 158 3.72 10.25 -7.10
C ASN A 158 5.16 9.79 -6.87
N GLU A 159 6.04 10.72 -6.49
CA GLU A 159 7.41 10.41 -6.12
C GLU A 159 7.43 9.47 -4.90
N LEU A 160 6.61 9.79 -3.89
CA LEU A 160 6.44 8.97 -2.70
C LEU A 160 5.99 7.54 -3.05
N PHE A 161 4.94 7.40 -3.86
CA PHE A 161 4.46 6.10 -4.32
C PHE A 161 5.54 5.34 -5.11
N GLY A 162 6.29 6.04 -5.96
CA GLY A 162 7.42 5.47 -6.70
C GLY A 162 8.53 4.91 -5.80
N LYS A 163 8.88 5.64 -4.74
CA LYS A 163 9.87 5.20 -3.74
C LYS A 163 9.37 3.96 -2.98
N ILE A 164 8.13 3.98 -2.50
CA ILE A 164 7.50 2.84 -1.82
C ILE A 164 7.50 1.60 -2.72
N GLN A 165 7.13 1.76 -4.00
CA GLN A 165 7.10 0.66 -4.95
C GLN A 165 8.49 0.05 -5.16
N THR A 166 9.50 0.91 -5.32
CA THR A 166 10.91 0.49 -5.51
C THR A 166 11.42 -0.26 -4.28
N ASP A 167 11.14 0.24 -3.07
CA ASP A 167 11.55 -0.44 -1.85
C ASP A 167 10.81 -1.76 -1.64
N PHE A 168 9.55 -1.84 -2.06
CA PHE A 168 8.78 -3.07 -1.99
C PHE A 168 9.27 -4.15 -2.96
N GLU A 169 10.03 -3.83 -4.01
CA GLU A 169 10.67 -4.85 -4.87
C GLU A 169 11.61 -5.77 -4.07
N LYS A 170 12.14 -5.30 -2.93
CA LYS A 170 12.94 -6.10 -1.98
C LYS A 170 12.14 -7.29 -1.42
N TRP A 171 10.80 -7.22 -1.42
CA TRP A 171 9.90 -8.32 -1.06
C TRP A 171 10.11 -9.54 -1.96
N ASP A 172 10.08 -9.32 -3.28
CA ASP A 172 10.19 -10.40 -4.26
C ASP A 172 11.60 -11.03 -4.21
N ASN A 173 12.61 -10.22 -3.89
CA ASN A 173 13.98 -10.68 -3.65
C ASN A 173 14.13 -11.43 -2.32
N GLY A 174 13.22 -11.25 -1.35
CA GLY A 174 13.26 -11.90 -0.04
C GLY A 174 14.21 -11.25 0.95
N THR A 175 14.59 -10.00 0.69
CA THR A 175 15.45 -9.16 1.55
C THR A 175 14.64 -8.11 2.31
N PHE A 176 13.31 -8.21 2.28
CA PHE A 176 12.43 -7.27 2.96
C PHE A 176 12.47 -7.47 4.49
N PRO A 177 12.70 -6.40 5.28
CA PRO A 177 12.79 -6.48 6.75
C PRO A 177 11.58 -7.17 7.39
N GLY A 178 11.81 -8.02 8.40
CA GLY A 178 10.73 -8.73 9.10
C GLY A 178 10.08 -9.90 8.33
N TRP A 179 10.53 -10.20 7.11
CA TRP A 179 9.94 -11.23 6.25
C TRP A 179 10.96 -12.12 5.51
N PRO A 180 11.71 -12.95 6.24
CA PRO A 180 12.66 -13.88 5.62
C PRO A 180 11.93 -14.95 4.78
N LYS A 181 12.48 -15.25 3.59
CA LYS A 181 12.03 -16.41 2.81
C LYS A 181 12.26 -17.67 3.64
N LYS A 182 11.23 -18.51 3.77
CA LYS A 182 11.40 -19.87 4.29
C LYS A 182 12.41 -20.56 3.37
N THR A 183 13.60 -20.86 3.88
CA THR A 183 14.52 -21.79 3.22
C THR A 183 13.71 -23.03 2.91
N SER A 184 13.53 -23.32 1.61
CA SER A 184 12.78 -24.47 1.15
C SER A 184 13.25 -25.68 1.95
N SER A 185 12.31 -26.38 2.59
CA SER A 185 12.55 -27.60 3.37
C SER A 185 12.93 -28.75 2.43
N ALA A 186 13.99 -28.58 1.64
CA ALA A 186 14.62 -29.62 0.85
C ALA A 186 15.26 -30.70 1.75
N LEU A 187 15.44 -30.41 3.04
CA LEU A 187 16.11 -31.30 3.99
C LEU A 187 15.25 -32.51 4.41
N THR A 188 13.94 -32.52 4.19
CA THR A 188 13.07 -33.63 4.65
C THR A 188 12.90 -34.78 3.66
N HIS A 189 13.37 -34.65 2.41
CA HIS A 189 13.21 -35.70 1.39
C HIS A 189 14.52 -36.14 0.71
N ALA A 190 15.67 -35.60 1.15
CA ALA A 190 16.97 -35.90 0.55
C ALA A 190 17.38 -37.39 0.63
N GLY A 191 16.85 -38.15 1.59
CA GLY A 191 17.12 -39.59 1.75
C GLY A 191 16.19 -40.54 0.98
N ASP A 192 15.14 -40.03 0.34
CA ASP A 192 14.08 -40.83 -0.28
C ASP A 192 14.10 -40.83 -1.82
N HIS A 193 15.11 -40.20 -2.43
CA HIS A 193 15.26 -40.20 -3.89
C HIS A 193 15.70 -41.60 -4.37
N LEU A 194 14.77 -42.34 -4.96
CA LEU A 194 15.04 -43.63 -5.58
C LEU A 194 15.52 -43.39 -7.02
N ASP A 195 16.73 -43.84 -7.34
CA ASP A 195 17.21 -43.80 -8.72
C ASP A 195 16.47 -44.85 -9.57
N LEU A 196 15.63 -44.37 -10.50
CA LEU A 196 14.84 -45.20 -11.39
C LEU A 196 15.67 -45.72 -12.58
N SER A 197 16.88 -45.20 -12.81
CA SER A 197 17.75 -45.63 -13.91
C SER A 197 18.09 -47.12 -13.82
N ALA A 198 18.27 -47.61 -12.58
CA ALA A 198 18.66 -48.98 -12.25
C ALA A 198 17.58 -50.06 -12.48
N PHE A 199 16.32 -49.67 -12.73
CA PHE A 199 15.20 -50.60 -12.86
C PHE A 199 14.73 -50.70 -14.30
N SER A 200 14.62 -51.91 -14.85
CA SER A 200 14.25 -52.13 -16.25
C SER A 200 12.75 -52.29 -16.47
N SER A 201 12.00 -52.57 -15.40
CA SER A 201 10.55 -52.73 -15.44
C SER A 201 9.86 -52.27 -14.15
N TRP A 202 8.54 -52.11 -14.18
CA TRP A 202 7.76 -51.72 -13.00
C TRP A 202 7.61 -52.88 -12.00
N GLU A 203 7.73 -54.13 -12.46
CA GLU A 203 7.71 -55.34 -11.62
C GLU A 203 8.93 -55.39 -10.69
N GLU A 204 10.09 -54.93 -11.13
CA GLU A 204 11.28 -54.81 -10.28
C GLU A 204 11.07 -53.74 -9.20
N LEU A 205 10.39 -52.63 -9.52
CA LEU A 205 10.00 -51.61 -8.54
C LEU A 205 8.95 -52.13 -7.55
N ALA A 206 8.01 -52.97 -8.00
CA ALA A 206 7.02 -53.62 -7.16
C ALA A 206 7.69 -54.49 -6.07
N SER A 207 8.82 -55.14 -6.40
CA SER A 207 9.57 -55.97 -5.45
C SER A 207 10.17 -55.20 -4.25
N LEU A 208 10.32 -53.88 -4.36
CA LEU A 208 10.81 -53.01 -3.28
C LEU A 208 9.80 -52.83 -2.13
N GLY A 209 8.56 -53.26 -2.35
CA GLY A 209 7.51 -53.21 -1.35
C GLY A 209 6.80 -51.85 -1.25
N LEU A 210 5.67 -51.87 -0.55
CA LEU A 210 4.71 -50.77 -0.52
C LEU A 210 5.28 -49.50 0.12
N ASP A 211 6.10 -49.64 1.17
CA ASP A 211 6.65 -48.51 1.92
C ASP A 211 7.71 -47.76 1.14
N ARG A 212 8.60 -48.47 0.43
CA ARG A 212 9.64 -47.83 -0.39
C ARG A 212 9.03 -47.09 -1.59
N LEU A 213 8.02 -47.68 -2.24
CA LEU A 213 7.26 -47.03 -3.31
C LEU A 213 6.49 -45.80 -2.82
N LYS A 214 5.91 -45.87 -1.62
CA LYS A 214 5.21 -44.74 -1.01
C LYS A 214 6.18 -43.59 -0.72
N SER A 215 7.34 -43.86 -0.13
CA SER A 215 8.36 -42.83 0.14
C SER A 215 8.88 -42.19 -1.16
N ALA A 216 9.18 -42.99 -2.18
CA ALA A 216 9.64 -42.48 -3.47
C ALA A 216 8.57 -41.63 -4.20
N LEU A 217 7.30 -42.05 -4.18
CA LEU A 217 6.20 -41.26 -4.75
C LEU A 217 5.95 -39.96 -3.96
N LEU A 218 6.07 -39.99 -2.63
CA LEU A 218 5.98 -38.79 -1.79
C LEU A 218 7.13 -37.81 -2.06
N ALA A 219 8.36 -38.31 -2.23
CA ALA A 219 9.52 -37.49 -2.58
C ALA A 219 9.35 -36.76 -3.92
N LEU A 220 8.59 -37.35 -4.86
CA LEU A 220 8.24 -36.74 -6.15
C LEU A 220 6.90 -35.96 -6.13
N GLY A 221 6.21 -35.88 -4.98
CA GLY A 221 4.92 -35.18 -4.85
C GLY A 221 3.73 -35.85 -5.56
N LEU A 222 3.86 -37.13 -5.93
CA LEU A 222 2.87 -37.89 -6.69
C LEU A 222 1.83 -38.57 -5.77
N LYS A 223 0.69 -38.92 -6.34
CA LYS A 223 -0.35 -39.69 -5.63
C LYS A 223 0.16 -41.07 -5.22
N CYS A 224 -0.03 -41.40 -3.94
CA CYS A 224 0.36 -42.68 -3.33
C CYS A 224 -0.79 -43.68 -3.17
N GLY A 225 -1.98 -43.39 -3.75
CA GLY A 225 -3.13 -44.30 -3.70
C GLY A 225 -3.04 -45.43 -4.74
N GLY A 226 -3.81 -46.50 -4.52
CA GLY A 226 -3.88 -47.64 -5.42
C GLY A 226 -3.15 -48.89 -4.92
N THR A 227 -3.19 -49.94 -5.75
CA THR A 227 -2.48 -51.20 -5.53
C THR A 227 -0.96 -51.00 -5.62
N LEU A 228 -0.20 -51.98 -5.15
CA LEU A 228 1.26 -51.96 -5.21
C LEU A 228 1.77 -51.81 -6.67
N GLU A 229 1.10 -52.48 -7.61
CA GLU A 229 1.39 -52.44 -9.04
C GLU A 229 1.13 -51.05 -9.63
N GLU A 230 -0.02 -50.43 -9.31
CA GLU A 230 -0.36 -49.07 -9.77
C GLU A 230 0.62 -48.02 -9.26
N ARG A 231 1.16 -48.20 -8.04
CA ARG A 231 2.19 -47.31 -7.49
C ARG A 231 3.52 -47.47 -8.22
N ALA A 232 3.92 -48.72 -8.48
CA ALA A 232 5.14 -49.03 -9.22
C ALA A 232 5.09 -48.52 -10.67
N GLN A 233 3.96 -48.72 -11.37
CA GLN A 233 3.74 -48.19 -12.73
C GLN A 233 3.76 -46.66 -12.75
N ARG A 234 3.13 -46.00 -11.77
CA ARG A 234 3.13 -44.53 -11.66
C ARG A 234 4.53 -43.98 -11.43
N LEU A 235 5.30 -44.60 -10.55
CA LEU A 235 6.69 -44.24 -10.30
C LEU A 235 7.57 -44.52 -11.53
N PHE A 236 7.37 -45.63 -12.23
CA PHE A 236 8.11 -45.95 -13.45
C PHE A 236 7.80 -44.98 -14.59
N SER A 237 6.57 -44.47 -14.68
CA SER A 237 6.15 -43.53 -15.74
C SER A 237 6.89 -42.18 -15.70
N THR A 238 7.55 -41.85 -14.60
CA THR A 238 8.38 -40.65 -14.43
C THR A 238 9.84 -40.88 -14.78
N LYS A 239 10.25 -42.12 -15.08
CA LYS A 239 11.61 -42.45 -15.50
C LYS A 239 11.96 -41.69 -16.79
N GLY A 240 13.00 -40.86 -16.73
CA GLY A 240 13.50 -40.08 -17.87
C GLY A 240 12.64 -38.88 -18.30
N LYS A 241 11.62 -38.51 -17.51
CA LYS A 241 10.78 -37.31 -17.77
C LYS A 241 11.07 -36.24 -16.73
N SER A 242 11.12 -34.97 -17.17
CA SER A 242 11.15 -33.84 -16.25
C SER A 242 9.81 -33.71 -15.52
N LEU A 243 9.83 -33.33 -14.24
CA LEU A 243 8.63 -33.17 -13.40
C LEU A 243 7.61 -32.20 -14.00
N GLU A 244 8.05 -31.25 -14.82
CA GLU A 244 7.21 -30.25 -15.50
C GLU A 244 6.43 -30.83 -16.70
N SER A 245 6.90 -31.94 -17.27
CA SER A 245 6.27 -32.61 -18.42
C SER A 245 5.19 -33.63 -18.02
N LEU A 246 5.01 -33.85 -16.72
CA LEU A 246 4.04 -34.80 -16.18
C LEU A 246 2.66 -34.14 -16.06
N ASP A 247 1.61 -34.94 -16.26
CA ASP A 247 0.24 -34.47 -16.09
C ASP A 247 -0.01 -34.01 -14.65
N THR A 248 -0.55 -32.79 -14.51
CA THR A 248 -0.94 -32.17 -13.24
C THR A 248 -1.89 -33.07 -12.44
N SER A 249 -2.65 -33.95 -13.10
CA SER A 249 -3.55 -34.90 -12.45
C SER A 249 -2.85 -36.01 -11.64
N LEU A 250 -1.57 -36.29 -11.91
CA LEU A 250 -0.78 -37.32 -11.22
C LEU A 250 -0.25 -36.86 -9.86
N PHE A 251 -0.16 -35.54 -9.66
CA PHE A 251 0.28 -34.93 -8.42
C PHE A 251 -0.79 -34.99 -7.34
N ALA A 252 -0.36 -35.16 -6.08
CA ALA A 252 -1.27 -35.12 -4.96
C ALA A 252 -1.79 -33.68 -4.77
N LYS A 253 -3.12 -33.48 -4.83
CA LYS A 253 -3.72 -32.20 -4.46
C LYS A 253 -3.49 -32.00 -2.96
N ASN A 254 -2.62 -31.07 -2.61
CA ASN A 254 -2.37 -30.73 -1.21
C ASN A 254 -3.40 -29.67 -0.78
N PRO A 255 -4.39 -29.98 0.07
CA PRO A 255 -5.38 -28.98 0.54
C PRO A 255 -4.71 -27.80 1.28
N LYS A 256 -3.49 -28.00 1.80
CA LYS A 256 -2.63 -26.94 2.33
C LYS A 256 -2.19 -25.91 1.28
N SER A 257 -2.16 -26.23 -0.02
CA SER A 257 -1.65 -25.31 -1.06
C SER A 257 -2.55 -24.11 -1.32
N LYS A 258 -3.88 -24.28 -1.18
CA LYS A 258 -4.84 -23.18 -1.29
C LYS A 258 -4.80 -22.28 -0.05
N GLY A 259 -4.56 -22.87 1.12
CA GLY A 259 -4.29 -22.14 2.38
C GLY A 259 -3.01 -21.32 2.29
N THR A 260 -1.90 -21.91 1.85
CA THR A 260 -0.62 -21.18 1.67
C THR A 260 -0.70 -20.08 0.62
N LYS A 261 -1.48 -20.23 -0.46
CA LYS A 261 -1.71 -19.13 -1.41
C LYS A 261 -2.42 -17.94 -0.76
N ARG A 262 -3.49 -18.19 0.01
CA ARG A 262 -4.20 -17.12 0.74
C ARG A 262 -3.33 -16.50 1.84
N ASP A 263 -2.51 -17.30 2.51
CA ASP A 263 -1.56 -16.81 3.52
C ASP A 263 -0.44 -15.98 2.91
N THR A 264 0.04 -16.34 1.71
CA THR A 264 1.08 -15.57 1.01
C THR A 264 0.56 -14.24 0.52
N GLU A 265 -0.66 -14.20 -0.01
CA GLU A 265 -1.34 -12.96 -0.39
C GLU A 265 -1.58 -12.05 0.82
N ARG A 266 -2.14 -12.58 1.92
CA ARG A 266 -2.32 -11.81 3.16
C ARG A 266 -0.98 -11.26 3.70
N ASN A 267 0.07 -12.07 3.67
CA ASN A 267 1.39 -11.64 4.13
C ASN A 267 1.97 -10.55 3.23
N LYS A 268 1.73 -10.64 1.92
CA LYS A 268 2.15 -9.62 0.95
C LYS A 268 1.45 -8.28 1.24
N ASP A 269 0.15 -8.31 1.53
CA ASP A 269 -0.59 -7.10 1.90
C ASP A 269 -0.01 -6.45 3.17
N ILE A 270 0.25 -7.24 4.22
CA ILE A 270 0.79 -6.73 5.49
C ILE A 270 2.18 -6.13 5.27
N ALA A 271 3.03 -6.82 4.50
CA ALA A 271 4.36 -6.31 4.19
C ALA A 271 4.33 -5.02 3.37
N PHE A 272 3.35 -4.88 2.47
CA PHE A 272 3.17 -3.64 1.72
C PHE A 272 2.74 -2.49 2.63
N LEU A 273 1.82 -2.72 3.57
CA LEU A 273 1.45 -1.73 4.59
C LEU A 273 2.66 -1.33 5.46
N GLU A 274 3.49 -2.30 5.88
CA GLU A 274 4.72 -2.02 6.62
C GLU A 274 5.70 -1.17 5.81
N ALA A 275 5.86 -1.46 4.50
CA ALA A 275 6.71 -0.67 3.61
C ALA A 275 6.25 0.79 3.53
N GLN A 276 4.94 1.01 3.38
CA GLN A 276 4.35 2.35 3.38
C GLN A 276 4.63 3.08 4.70
N ILE A 277 4.39 2.42 5.83
CA ILE A 277 4.60 3.01 7.16
C ILE A 277 6.07 3.39 7.38
N TYR A 278 7.03 2.55 6.97
CA TYR A 278 8.45 2.89 7.07
C TYR A 278 8.82 4.17 6.30
N GLU A 279 8.28 4.33 5.10
CA GLU A 279 8.53 5.51 4.29
C GLU A 279 7.92 6.77 4.93
N TYR A 280 6.67 6.71 5.40
CA TYR A 280 6.06 7.82 6.13
C TYR A 280 6.81 8.16 7.42
N MET A 281 7.35 7.15 8.13
CA MET A 281 8.18 7.35 9.31
C MET A 281 9.52 8.02 8.99
N GLU A 282 10.11 7.74 7.83
CA GLU A 282 11.33 8.41 7.36
C GLU A 282 11.03 9.89 7.07
N ILE A 283 9.93 10.18 6.36
CA ILE A 283 9.50 11.55 6.03
C ILE A 283 9.18 12.37 7.28
N LEU A 284 8.60 11.74 8.30
CA LEU A 284 8.22 12.34 9.58
C LEU A 284 9.30 12.17 10.67
N GLY A 285 10.53 11.79 10.30
CA GLY A 285 11.59 11.47 11.26
C GLY A 285 11.91 12.62 12.22
N GLU A 286 11.90 13.86 11.73
CA GLU A 286 12.10 15.06 12.55
C GLU A 286 10.93 15.28 13.52
N GLN A 287 9.69 15.24 13.02
CA GLN A 287 8.48 15.41 13.82
C GLN A 287 8.40 14.35 14.92
N ARG A 288 8.81 13.12 14.62
CA ARG A 288 8.91 12.03 15.58
C ARG A 288 9.91 12.33 16.70
N GLN A 289 11.10 12.78 16.35
CA GLN A 289 12.13 13.13 17.34
C GLN A 289 11.65 14.27 18.24
N LEU A 290 11.06 15.33 17.65
CA LEU A 290 10.47 16.44 18.39
C LEU A 290 9.36 15.98 19.33
N THR A 291 8.50 15.06 18.88
CA THR A 291 7.42 14.49 19.71
C THR A 291 7.98 13.71 20.89
N HIS A 292 9.00 12.89 20.66
CA HIS A 292 9.65 12.12 21.71
C HIS A 292 10.30 13.02 22.77
N GLU A 293 11.05 14.03 22.34
CA GLU A 293 11.65 15.03 23.25
C GLU A 293 10.59 15.81 24.02
N ASN A 294 9.49 16.17 23.37
CA ASN A 294 8.37 16.89 24.00
C ASN A 294 7.74 16.07 25.12
N VAL A 295 7.51 14.78 24.88
CA VAL A 295 6.96 13.85 25.87
C VAL A 295 7.91 13.68 27.05
N GLN A 296 9.21 13.48 26.77
CA GLN A 296 10.21 13.37 27.84
C GLN A 296 10.27 14.63 28.71
N ARG A 297 10.23 15.81 28.08
CA ARG A 297 10.17 17.10 28.79
C ARG A 297 8.92 17.20 29.67
N LYS A 298 7.74 16.89 29.13
CA LYS A 298 6.45 16.95 29.85
C LYS A 298 6.40 15.95 31.02
N GLN A 299 7.08 14.81 30.89
CA GLN A 299 7.19 13.79 31.94
C GLN A 299 8.13 14.21 33.07
N ALA A 300 9.18 14.99 32.77
CA ALA A 300 10.15 15.48 33.76
C ALA A 300 9.67 16.71 34.56
N ARG A 301 8.66 17.43 34.06
CA ARG A 301 8.10 18.64 34.68
C ARG A 301 7.30 18.36 35.95
N THR A 302 7.33 19.34 36.86
CA THR A 302 6.45 19.42 38.02
C THR A 302 5.00 19.74 37.62
N GLY A 303 4.07 19.74 38.59
CA GLY A 303 2.65 20.02 38.31
C GLY A 303 2.42 21.42 37.74
N GLU A 304 2.98 22.44 38.39
CA GLU A 304 2.84 23.85 38.01
C GLU A 304 3.47 24.13 36.63
N GLU A 305 4.68 23.63 36.38
CA GLU A 305 5.37 23.77 35.08
C GLU A 305 4.64 23.09 33.91
N ARG A 306 3.76 22.11 34.19
CA ARG A 306 2.93 21.45 33.17
C ARG A 306 1.69 22.29 32.85
N GLU A 307 1.08 22.89 33.87
CA GLU A 307 -0.08 23.78 33.72
C GLU A 307 0.31 25.05 32.93
N GLU A 308 1.46 25.66 33.24
CA GLU A 308 1.96 26.83 32.51
C GLU A 308 2.25 26.54 31.02
N GLU A 309 2.82 25.38 30.68
CA GLU A 309 3.08 25.00 29.28
C GLU A 309 1.78 24.72 28.51
N GLU A 310 0.77 24.16 29.18
CA GLU A 310 -0.55 23.93 28.59
C GLU A 310 -1.27 25.27 28.33
N GLU A 311 -1.17 26.21 29.26
CA GLU A 311 -1.68 27.58 29.10
C GLU A 311 -0.94 28.36 27.99
N GLU A 312 0.38 28.16 27.84
CA GLU A 312 1.15 28.73 26.73
C GLU A 312 0.76 28.13 25.37
N GLN A 313 0.46 26.84 25.31
CA GLN A 313 -0.03 26.18 24.08
C GLN A 313 -1.44 26.65 23.70
N ILE A 314 -2.34 26.77 24.69
CA ILE A 314 -3.70 27.27 24.48
C ILE A 314 -3.66 28.72 24.02
N SER A 315 -2.90 29.57 24.71
CA SER A 315 -2.78 30.99 24.34
C SER A 315 -2.13 31.19 22.97
N LYS A 316 -1.13 30.40 22.57
CA LYS A 316 -0.60 30.42 21.18
C LYS A 316 -1.65 29.99 20.16
N SER A 317 -2.49 29.02 20.50
CA SER A 317 -3.58 28.60 19.60
C SER A 317 -4.68 29.67 19.46
N GLU A 318 -5.00 30.39 20.54
CA GLU A 318 -6.06 31.41 20.57
C GLU A 318 -5.63 32.79 20.07
N SER A 319 -4.36 33.18 20.28
CA SER A 319 -3.85 34.51 19.90
C SER A 319 -3.47 34.62 18.42
N GLU A 320 -3.44 33.50 17.70
CA GLU A 320 -3.05 33.45 16.29
C GLU A 320 -4.25 33.21 15.34
N ASP A 321 -5.49 33.14 15.85
CA ASP A 321 -6.76 33.09 15.09
C ASP A 321 -7.39 34.48 14.91
#